data_AF-A0A2K8MTY1-F1
#
_entry.id   AF-A0A2K8MTY1-F1
#
_cell.length_a   1.000
_cell.length_b   1.000
_cell.length_c   1.000
_cell.angle_alpha   90.00
_cell.angle_beta   90.00
_cell.angle_gamma   90.00
#
_symmetry.space_group_name_H-M   'P 1'
#
loop_
_entity.id
_entity.type
_entity.pdbx_description
1 polymer ?
#
loop_
_entity_poly.entity_id
_entity_poly.type
_entity_poly.pdbx_seq_one_letter_code
_entity_poly.pdbx_strand_id
1 'polypeptide(L)'
;MAGLHEHHDHARSWTGVGTARFLPTVLCDQCNTADGAAKRRLKLPENFSFSPSEIGRFVASTPHGKHQIDYDLAAEIYSALEARCRLVRHPS
;
A
#
# COMPACT_ATOMS: atom_id res chain seq x y z
N MET A 1 -2.63 23.98 4.54
CA MET A 1 -2.03 23.25 3.40
C MET A 1 -1.95 21.79 3.80
N ALA A 2 -2.42 20.86 2.97
CA ALA A 2 -2.16 19.44 3.21
C ALA A 2 -0.67 19.17 2.90
N GLY A 3 0.04 18.48 3.79
CA GLY A 3 1.44 18.10 3.54
C GLY A 3 1.55 17.21 2.31
N LEU A 4 2.64 17.36 1.56
CA LEU A 4 3.00 16.46 0.46
C LEU A 4 4.14 15.57 0.92
N HIS A 5 4.02 14.27 0.64
CA HIS A 5 4.96 13.25 1.07
C HIS A 5 5.42 12.44 -0.12
N GLU A 6 6.73 12.21 -0.23
CA GLU A 6 7.24 11.20 -1.13
C GLU A 6 6.87 9.82 -0.59
N HIS A 7 6.12 9.09 -1.40
CA HIS A 7 5.69 7.72 -1.15
C HIS A 7 6.46 6.80 -2.10
N HIS A 8 7.08 5.77 -1.55
CA HIS A 8 7.82 4.80 -2.34
C HIS A 8 7.60 3.39 -1.81
N ASP A 9 7.86 2.41 -2.67
CA ASP A 9 7.69 1.02 -2.31
C ASP A 9 8.81 0.52 -1.40
N HIS A 10 8.43 -0.04 -0.26
CA HIS A 10 9.37 -0.70 0.64
C HIS A 10 9.60 -2.19 0.26
N ALA A 11 8.89 -2.73 -0.75
CA ALA A 11 8.90 -4.15 -1.14
C ALA A 11 10.21 -4.71 -1.72
N ARG A 12 11.34 -4.00 -1.60
CA ARG A 12 12.65 -4.43 -2.11
C ARG A 12 13.08 -5.83 -1.62
N SER A 13 12.47 -6.35 -0.56
CA SER A 13 12.67 -7.71 -0.04
C SER A 13 11.39 -8.55 0.07
N TRP A 14 10.19 -7.97 -0.12
CA TRP A 14 8.92 -8.70 0.03
C TRP A 14 8.67 -9.64 -1.14
N THR A 15 8.91 -9.22 -2.38
CA THR A 15 8.69 -10.09 -3.55
C THR A 15 9.83 -11.10 -3.78
N GLY A 16 11.00 -10.88 -3.16
CA GLY A 16 12.22 -11.67 -3.42
C GLY A 16 12.91 -11.30 -4.74
N VAL A 17 12.29 -10.42 -5.52
CA VAL A 17 12.87 -9.78 -6.70
C VAL A 17 13.21 -8.35 -6.27
N GLY A 18 14.47 -7.93 -6.33
CA GLY A 18 14.96 -6.64 -5.83
C GLY A 18 14.43 -5.39 -6.55
N THR A 19 13.26 -5.46 -7.19
CA THR A 19 12.61 -4.39 -7.95
C THR A 19 11.37 -3.89 -7.22
N ALA A 20 11.26 -2.57 -7.04
CA ALA A 20 10.06 -1.92 -6.54
C ALA A 20 8.83 -2.20 -7.43
N ARG A 21 7.65 -2.37 -6.82
CA ARG A 21 6.36 -2.58 -7.50
C ARG A 21 5.84 -1.31 -8.18
N PHE A 22 6.27 -0.14 -7.72
CA PHE A 22 5.90 1.16 -8.27
C PHE A 22 7.02 2.19 -8.07
N LEU A 23 7.07 3.21 -8.92
CA LEU A 23 8.03 4.30 -8.82
C LEU A 23 7.72 5.22 -7.64
N PRO A 24 8.73 5.87 -7.03
CA PRO A 24 8.50 6.94 -6.07
C PRO A 24 7.55 8.00 -6.62
N THR A 25 6.62 8.45 -5.80
CA THR A 25 5.53 9.34 -6.21
C THR A 25 5.12 10.25 -5.06
N VAL A 26 4.48 11.37 -5.37
CA VAL A 26 4.03 12.32 -4.34
C VAL A 26 2.58 12.05 -3.97
N LEU A 27 2.33 11.81 -2.69
CA LEU A 27 1.00 11.68 -2.12
C LEU A 27 0.70 12.83 -1.16
N CYS A 28 -0.60 13.08 -0.91
CA CYS A 28 -0.99 13.91 0.21
C CYS A 28 -0.74 13.18 1.54
N ASP A 29 -0.56 13.94 2.62
CA ASP A 29 -0.32 13.45 3.97
C ASP A 29 -1.38 12.42 4.43
N GLN A 30 -2.64 12.63 4.07
CA GLN A 30 -3.71 11.71 4.44
C GLN A 30 -3.64 10.36 3.71
N CYS A 31 -3.31 10.35 2.41
CA CYS A 31 -3.11 9.10 1.65
C CYS A 31 -1.87 8.35 2.13
N ASN A 32 -0.77 9.07 2.43
CA ASN A 32 0.43 8.49 3.00
C ASN A 32 0.15 7.87 4.39
N THR A 33 -0.61 8.59 5.23
CA THR A 33 -1.05 8.08 6.53
C THR A 33 -1.97 6.86 6.40
N ALA A 34 -2.80 6.80 5.35
CA ALA A 34 -3.69 5.66 5.11
C ALA A 34 -2.92 4.37 4.82
N ASP A 35 -1.83 4.43 4.04
CA ASP A 35 -0.93 3.27 3.85
C ASP A 35 -0.38 2.78 5.20
N GLY A 36 0.20 3.67 6.00
CA GLY A 36 0.73 3.33 7.32
C GLY A 36 -0.33 2.76 8.28
N ALA A 37 -1.54 3.33 8.27
CA ALA A 37 -2.64 2.89 9.10
C ALA A 37 -3.15 1.50 8.70
N ALA A 38 -3.34 1.23 7.41
CA ALA A 38 -3.74 -0.07 6.89
C ALA A 38 -2.73 -1.16 7.26
N LYS A 39 -1.43 -0.90 7.01
CA LYS A 39 -0.34 -1.83 7.37
C LYS A 39 -0.34 -2.19 8.85
N ARG A 40 -0.44 -1.18 9.73
CA ARG A 40 -0.47 -1.39 11.18
C ARG A 40 -1.71 -2.15 11.65
N ARG A 41 -2.89 -1.82 11.09
CA ARG A 41 -4.16 -2.46 11.47
C ARG A 41 -4.21 -3.94 11.08
N LEU A 42 -3.66 -4.27 9.92
CA LEU A 42 -3.66 -5.61 9.33
C LEU A 42 -2.39 -6.41 9.67
N LYS A 43 -1.42 -5.82 10.38
CA LYS A 43 -0.13 -6.42 10.71
C LYS A 43 0.64 -6.92 9.47
N LEU A 44 0.62 -6.10 8.41
CA LEU A 44 1.34 -6.40 7.17
C LEU A 44 2.86 -6.24 7.36
N PRO A 45 3.68 -6.87 6.50
CA PRO A 45 5.14 -6.73 6.56
C PRO A 45 5.61 -5.27 6.53
N GLU A 46 6.64 -4.94 7.32
CA GLU A 46 7.18 -3.57 7.38
C GLU A 46 7.78 -3.12 6.05
N ASN A 47 8.33 -4.07 5.30
CA ASN A 47 8.87 -3.87 3.96
C ASN A 47 7.78 -3.89 2.88
N PHE A 48 6.51 -3.63 3.19
CA PHE A 48 5.45 -3.52 2.19
C PHE A 48 4.89 -2.09 2.18
N SER A 49 4.48 -1.62 1.01
CA SER A 49 3.71 -0.39 0.82
C SER A 49 2.65 -0.64 -0.21
N PHE A 50 1.43 -0.11 -0.03
CA PHE A 50 0.44 -0.06 -1.11
C PHE A 50 0.84 0.97 -2.16
N SER A 51 0.63 0.70 -3.45
CA SER A 51 0.81 1.68 -4.52
C SER A 51 -0.28 2.76 -4.47
N PRO A 52 -0.08 3.94 -5.09
CA PRO A 52 -1.12 4.99 -5.13
C PRO A 52 -2.46 4.49 -5.65
N SER A 53 -2.46 3.66 -6.69
CA SER A 53 -3.67 3.07 -7.27
C SER A 53 -4.34 2.08 -6.32
N GLU A 54 -3.58 1.37 -5.49
CA GLU A 54 -4.13 0.49 -4.45
C GLU A 54 -4.71 1.32 -3.30
N ILE A 55 -4.00 2.36 -2.83
CA ILE A 55 -4.48 3.30 -1.81
C ILE A 55 -5.80 3.93 -2.24
N GLY A 56 -5.89 4.41 -3.48
CA GLY A 56 -7.12 5.03 -4.01
C GLY A 56 -8.34 4.09 -4.08
N ARG A 57 -8.15 2.77 -3.97
CA ARG A 57 -9.27 1.81 -3.92
C ARG A 57 -9.87 1.71 -2.52
N PHE A 58 -9.04 1.71 -1.48
CA PHE A 58 -9.49 1.52 -0.09
C PHE A 58 -9.58 2.82 0.71
N VAL A 59 -9.26 3.96 0.09
CA VAL A 59 -9.40 5.29 0.68
C VAL A 59 -10.59 6.02 0.06
N ALA A 60 -11.54 6.41 0.90
CA ALA A 60 -12.60 7.35 0.53
C ALA A 60 -12.27 8.74 1.11
N SER A 61 -12.11 9.73 0.22
CA SER A 61 -11.91 11.11 0.62
C SER A 61 -13.21 11.70 1.17
N THR A 62 -13.12 12.40 2.30
CA THR A 62 -14.26 13.08 2.93
C THR A 62 -14.03 14.58 2.91
N PRO A 63 -14.99 15.40 2.45
CA PRO A 63 -14.89 16.85 2.55
C PRO A 63 -14.68 17.27 4.00
N HIS A 64 -13.68 18.12 4.25
CA HIS A 64 -13.32 18.65 5.58
C HIS A 64 -13.03 17.59 6.66
N GLY A 65 -12.79 16.34 6.26
CA GLY A 65 -12.62 15.22 7.17
C GLY A 65 -11.34 14.43 6.93
N LYS A 66 -11.11 13.48 7.84
CA LYS A 66 -10.09 12.45 7.65
C LYS A 66 -10.59 11.44 6.61
N HIS A 67 -9.69 11.00 5.74
CA HIS A 67 -9.93 9.88 4.85
C HIS A 67 -10.46 8.66 5.61
N GLN A 68 -11.54 8.08 5.09
CA GLN A 68 -12.04 6.80 5.57
C GLN A 68 -11.23 5.68 4.91
N ILE A 69 -10.89 4.67 5.69
CA ILE A 69 -10.05 3.54 5.27
C ILE A 69 -10.91 2.28 5.33
N ASP A 70 -11.07 1.63 4.19
CA ASP A 70 -11.66 0.30 4.07
C ASP A 70 -10.57 -0.75 4.33
N TYR A 71 -10.52 -1.26 5.56
CA TYR A 71 -9.51 -2.25 5.94
C TYR A 71 -9.76 -3.63 5.32
N ASP A 72 -11.01 -3.96 4.99
CA ASP A 72 -11.36 -5.25 4.39
C ASP A 72 -10.86 -5.27 2.94
N LEU A 73 -11.11 -4.20 2.18
CA LEU A 73 -10.58 -4.06 0.83
C LEU A 73 -9.05 -3.99 0.80
N ALA A 74 -8.42 -3.32 1.78
CA ALA A 74 -6.96 -3.33 1.90
C ALA A 74 -6.41 -4.75 2.14
N ALA A 75 -7.11 -5.57 2.95
CA ALA A 75 -6.73 -6.96 3.21
C ALA A 75 -6.91 -7.85 1.97
N GLU A 76 -7.98 -7.65 1.20
CA GLU A 76 -8.22 -8.35 -0.07
C GLU A 76 -7.12 -8.04 -1.09
N ILE A 77 -6.77 -6.77 -1.25
CA ILE A 77 -5.68 -6.34 -2.14
C ILE A 77 -4.37 -7.00 -1.74
N TYR A 78 -4.02 -6.97 -0.45
CA TYR A 78 -2.79 -7.60 0.04
C TYR A 78 -2.78 -9.12 -0.23
N SER A 79 -3.89 -9.81 0.06
CA SER A 79 -4.04 -11.25 -0.15
C SER A 79 -3.89 -11.65 -1.62
N ALA A 80 -4.47 -10.86 -2.52
CA ALA A 80 -4.32 -11.06 -3.96
C ALA A 80 -2.86 -10.88 -4.43
N LEU A 81 -2.15 -9.90 -3.87
CA LEU A 81 -0.74 -9.69 -4.20
C LEU A 81 0.17 -10.79 -3.62
N GLU A 82 -0.07 -11.25 -2.39
CA GLU A 82 0.61 -12.39 -1.78
C GLU A 82 0.46 -13.66 -2.65
N ALA A 83 -0.76 -13.95 -3.09
CA ALA A 83 -1.03 -15.10 -3.97
C ALA A 83 -0.22 -15.01 -5.28
N ARG A 84 -0.16 -13.82 -5.89
CA ARG A 84 0.65 -13.58 -7.10
C ARG A 84 2.14 -13.74 -6.82
N CYS A 85 2.62 -13.30 -5.67
CA CYS A 85 4.04 -13.40 -5.32
C CYS A 85 4.49 -14.85 -5.08
N ARG A 86 3.63 -15.67 -4.45
CA ARG A 86 3.90 -17.12 -4.27
C ARG A 86 4.07 -17.86 -5.59
N LEU A 87 3.31 -17.48 -6.62
CA LEU A 87 3.44 -18.08 -7.95
C LEU A 87 4.78 -17.75 -8.63
N VAL A 88 5.37 -16.59 -8.34
CA VAL A 88 6.66 -16.17 -8.95
C VAL A 88 7.86 -16.83 -8.25
N ARG A 89 7.73 -17.17 -6.95
CA ARG A 89 8.82 -17.77 -6.16
C ARG A 89 9.01 -19.28 -6.38
N HIS A 90 8.06 -19.96 -7.02
CA HIS A 90 8.17 -21.36 -7.41
C HIS A 90 7.68 -21.55 -8.86
N PRO A 91 8.53 -21.25 -9.86
CA PRO A 91 8.26 -21.71 -11.21
C PRO A 91 8.37 -23.25 -11.20
N SER A 92 7.32 -23.94 -11.63
CA SER A 92 7.39 -25.38 -11.90
C SER A 92 8.38 -25.69 -13.01
#